data_AF-A0A956ESB5-F1
#
_entry.id   AF-A0A956ESB5-F1
#
_cell.length_a   1.000
_cell.length_b   1.000
_cell.length_c   1.000
_cell.angle_alpha   90.00
_cell.angle_beta   90.00
_cell.angle_gamma   90.00
#
_symmetry.space_group_name_H-M   'P 1'
#
loop_
_entity.id
_entity.type
_entity.pdbx_description
1 polymer ?
#
loop_
_entity_poly.entity_id
_entity_poly.type
_entity_poly.pdbx_seq_one_letter_code
_entity_poly.pdbx_strand_id
1 'polypeptide(L)'
;MGPPFEGRNDQYAELAELSGLVVYDLKTKLKPDAWGVVKALAEVEQARLLHQRLAAAGYRVALVDPAVGHEPDRKIVTLRSLAFEEQGLGLQLQARSMTIPWGAVLVLVQGQVSVGADPARSRSSSSSLRAINPSAAELESFRESLSPGQIDAYLALDIHFITVPWVARVDARSFDFGGFVGTSTLQKLEACAAHLVERAHVRLDHGSRTSSVNAFTDHASRARVMTPHPSYASPASRRMGEEQTPRFDAYSRLVAEAERQTRTVTSA
;
A
#
# COMPACT_ATOMS: atom_id res chain seq x y z
N MET A 1 -2.86 -8.61 8.15
CA MET A 1 -2.92 -10.06 7.89
C MET A 1 -2.49 -10.29 6.46
N GLY A 2 -1.83 -11.41 6.18
CA GLY A 2 -1.27 -11.70 4.88
C GLY A 2 -1.28 -13.19 4.57
N PRO A 3 -0.68 -13.58 3.45
CA PRO A 3 -0.65 -14.96 2.95
C PRO A 3 -0.04 -15.98 3.93
N PRO A 4 -0.46 -17.26 3.91
CA PRO A 4 -1.47 -17.84 3.03
C PRO A 4 -2.87 -17.67 3.62
N PHE A 5 -3.66 -16.77 3.05
CA PHE A 5 -5.08 -16.64 3.35
C PHE A 5 -5.86 -17.10 2.12
N GLU A 6 -6.70 -18.12 2.25
CA GLU A 6 -7.36 -18.76 1.10
C GLU A 6 -8.73 -18.13 0.80
N GLY A 7 -9.28 -17.34 1.72
CA GLY A 7 -10.60 -16.71 1.57
C GLY A 7 -11.76 -17.70 1.57
N ARG A 8 -11.63 -18.81 2.31
CA ARG A 8 -12.75 -19.73 2.54
C ARG A 8 -13.77 -19.10 3.50
N ASN A 9 -15.04 -19.49 3.40
CA ASN A 9 -16.13 -18.89 4.19
C ASN A 9 -15.95 -19.08 5.71
N ASP A 10 -15.42 -20.22 6.12
CA ASP A 10 -15.03 -20.55 7.50
C ASP A 10 -13.91 -19.64 8.00
N GLN A 11 -12.86 -19.40 7.19
CA GLN A 11 -11.79 -18.48 7.55
C GLN A 11 -12.31 -17.04 7.74
N TYR A 12 -13.23 -16.58 6.89
CA TYR A 12 -13.85 -15.27 7.10
C TYR A 12 -14.69 -15.19 8.38
N ALA A 13 -15.37 -16.28 8.77
CA ALA A 13 -16.14 -16.35 10.00
C ALA A 13 -15.22 -16.35 11.24
N GLU A 14 -14.15 -17.15 11.21
CA GLU A 14 -13.13 -17.19 12.25
C GLU A 14 -12.44 -15.83 12.41
N LEU A 15 -12.06 -15.19 11.30
CA LEU A 15 -11.49 -13.84 11.33
C LEU A 15 -12.45 -12.83 11.95
N ALA A 16 -13.74 -12.89 11.61
CA ALA A 16 -14.75 -12.03 12.20
C ALA A 16 -14.85 -12.21 13.72
N GLU A 17 -14.79 -13.46 14.20
CA GLU A 17 -14.79 -13.80 15.62
C GLU A 17 -13.53 -13.28 16.35
N LEU A 18 -12.35 -13.50 15.75
CA LEU A 18 -11.07 -13.11 16.35
C LEU A 18 -10.86 -11.60 16.37
N SER A 19 -11.29 -10.90 15.31
CA SER A 19 -11.06 -9.47 15.15
C SER A 19 -12.24 -8.59 15.54
N GLY A 20 -13.42 -9.17 15.77
CA GLY A 20 -14.67 -8.42 15.98
C GLY A 20 -15.13 -7.64 14.74
N LEU A 21 -14.65 -8.00 13.55
CA LEU A 21 -15.04 -7.37 12.28
C LEU A 21 -16.23 -8.10 11.66
N VAL A 22 -16.97 -7.41 10.79
CA VAL A 22 -18.10 -8.02 10.09
C VAL A 22 -17.59 -8.86 8.91
N VAL A 23 -18.10 -10.08 8.76
CA VAL A 23 -17.76 -11.00 7.65
C VAL A 23 -17.91 -10.33 6.28
N TYR A 24 -18.96 -9.54 6.09
CA TYR A 24 -19.19 -8.79 4.85
C TYR A 24 -18.04 -7.81 4.54
N ASP A 25 -17.57 -7.06 5.53
CA ASP A 25 -16.42 -6.17 5.39
C ASP A 25 -15.14 -6.92 5.07
N LEU A 26 -14.91 -8.06 5.72
CA LEU A 26 -13.75 -8.90 5.47
C LEU A 26 -13.74 -9.41 4.03
N LYS A 27 -14.87 -9.94 3.52
CA LYS A 27 -14.98 -10.44 2.14
C LYS A 27 -14.79 -9.36 1.07
N THR A 28 -15.21 -8.14 1.38
CA THR A 28 -15.06 -7.02 0.44
C THR A 28 -13.63 -6.49 0.42
N LYS A 29 -12.95 -6.45 1.58
CA LYS A 29 -11.66 -5.75 1.76
C LYS A 29 -10.43 -6.66 1.78
N LEU A 30 -10.55 -7.88 2.26
CA LEU A 30 -9.48 -8.87 2.29
C LEU A 30 -9.66 -9.83 1.12
N LYS A 31 -8.61 -10.00 0.33
CA LYS A 31 -8.59 -10.95 -0.79
C LYS A 31 -7.69 -12.13 -0.45
N PRO A 32 -7.98 -13.32 -1.01
CA PRO A 32 -7.07 -14.45 -0.94
C PRO A 32 -5.66 -14.05 -1.41
N ASP A 33 -4.65 -14.59 -0.74
CA ASP A 33 -3.22 -14.40 -1.06
C ASP A 33 -2.72 -12.94 -1.11
N ALA A 34 -3.49 -12.01 -0.53
CA ALA A 34 -3.14 -10.59 -0.44
C ALA A 34 -2.98 -10.15 1.02
N TRP A 35 -2.21 -9.08 1.24
CA TRP A 35 -2.23 -8.41 2.53
C TRP A 35 -3.52 -7.62 2.72
N GLY A 36 -4.20 -7.88 3.83
CA GLY A 36 -5.23 -7.02 4.37
C GLY A 36 -4.69 -6.16 5.50
N VAL A 37 -4.92 -4.85 5.41
CA VAL A 37 -4.61 -3.90 6.47
C VAL A 37 -5.84 -3.68 7.33
N VAL A 38 -5.76 -4.14 8.58
CA VAL A 38 -6.76 -3.85 9.61
C VAL A 38 -6.24 -2.67 10.40
N LYS A 39 -7.05 -1.59 10.47
CA LYS A 39 -6.73 -0.45 11.33
C LYS A 39 -6.67 -0.96 12.77
N ALA A 40 -5.50 -0.87 13.37
CA ALA A 40 -5.36 -0.95 14.80
C ALA A 40 -6.29 0.11 15.41
N LEU A 41 -7.31 -0.39 16.10
CA LEU A 41 -7.78 0.08 17.41
C LEU A 41 -6.94 1.26 17.92
N ALA A 42 -7.58 2.33 18.39
CA ALA A 42 -6.93 3.58 18.80
C ALA A 42 -5.83 3.42 19.88
N GLU A 43 -5.62 2.21 20.40
CA GLU A 43 -4.66 1.84 21.43
C GLU A 43 -3.72 0.72 20.98
N VAL A 44 -2.42 0.92 21.19
CA VAL A 44 -1.33 -0.03 20.84
C VAL A 44 -1.53 -1.40 21.47
N GLU A 45 -2.03 -1.45 22.71
CA GLU A 45 -2.27 -2.71 23.43
C GLU A 45 -3.34 -3.57 22.75
N GLN A 46 -4.39 -2.93 22.25
CA GLN A 46 -5.47 -3.64 21.56
C GLN A 46 -4.97 -4.21 20.21
N ALA A 47 -4.08 -3.48 19.52
CA ALA A 47 -3.42 -3.96 18.31
C ALA A 47 -2.53 -5.18 18.60
N ARG A 48 -1.75 -5.15 19.70
CA ARG A 48 -0.93 -6.27 20.16
C ARG A 48 -1.76 -7.49 20.51
N LEU A 49 -2.86 -7.31 21.23
CA LEU A 49 -3.79 -8.39 21.57
C LEU A 49 -4.37 -9.04 20.30
N LEU A 50 -4.84 -8.22 19.35
CA LEU A 50 -5.36 -8.73 18.08
C LEU A 50 -4.29 -9.49 17.29
N HIS A 51 -3.08 -8.96 17.21
CA HIS A 51 -1.95 -9.65 16.60
C HIS A 51 -1.68 -11.01 17.23
N GLN A 52 -1.61 -11.08 18.57
CA GLN A 52 -1.41 -12.34 19.29
C GLN A 52 -2.52 -13.36 19.02
N ARG A 53 -3.79 -12.93 19.03
CA ARG A 53 -4.94 -13.82 18.78
C ARG A 53 -4.91 -14.38 17.36
N LEU A 54 -4.65 -13.54 16.36
CA LEU A 54 -4.58 -13.97 14.97
C LEU A 54 -3.36 -14.86 14.70
N ALA A 55 -2.20 -14.52 15.26
CA ALA A 55 -1.00 -15.35 15.17
C ALA A 55 -1.20 -16.72 15.82
N ALA A 56 -1.87 -16.78 16.98
CA ALA A 56 -2.20 -18.03 17.65
C ALA A 56 -3.17 -18.91 16.84
N ALA A 57 -4.04 -18.30 16.04
CA ALA A 57 -4.91 -18.98 15.08
C ALA A 57 -4.20 -19.34 13.75
N GLY A 58 -2.89 -19.15 13.66
CA GLY A 58 -2.08 -19.54 12.49
C GLY A 58 -2.09 -18.54 11.34
N TYR A 59 -2.70 -17.36 11.50
CA TYR A 59 -2.66 -16.32 10.46
C TYR A 59 -1.29 -15.64 10.41
N ARG A 60 -0.81 -15.35 9.20
CA ARG A 60 0.36 -14.47 9.02
C ARG A 60 -0.05 -13.04 9.29
N VAL A 61 0.49 -12.45 10.35
CA VAL A 61 0.18 -11.08 10.77
C VAL A 61 1.48 -10.33 11.05
N ALA A 62 1.46 -9.02 10.79
CA ALA A 62 2.55 -8.10 11.11
C ALA A 62 1.95 -6.88 11.81
N LEU A 63 2.68 -6.33 12.78
CA LEU A 63 2.37 -5.04 13.40
C LEU A 63 3.29 -3.99 12.79
N VAL A 64 2.72 -3.15 11.92
CA VAL A 64 3.47 -2.12 11.21
C VAL A 64 3.17 -0.76 11.83
N ASP A 65 4.23 0.01 12.12
CA ASP A 65 4.08 1.39 12.59
C ASP A 65 3.40 2.22 11.49
N PRO A 66 2.31 2.94 11.80
CA PRO A 66 1.65 3.81 10.84
C PRO A 66 2.58 4.83 10.17
N ALA A 67 3.65 5.26 10.85
CA ALA A 67 4.64 6.19 10.32
C ALA A 67 5.34 5.66 9.06
N VAL A 68 5.45 4.34 8.87
CA VAL A 68 6.08 3.73 7.69
C VAL A 68 5.32 4.06 6.40
N GLY A 69 3.99 4.15 6.46
CA GLY A 69 3.19 4.60 5.31
C GLY A 69 3.47 6.05 4.93
N HIS A 70 3.88 6.86 5.91
CA HIS A 70 4.06 8.31 5.79
C HIS A 70 5.52 8.76 5.84
N GLU A 71 6.48 7.86 5.67
CA GLU A 71 7.91 8.18 5.72
C GLU A 71 8.28 9.07 4.51
N PRO A 72 8.50 10.38 4.70
CA PRO A 72 8.71 11.30 3.59
C PRO A 72 10.08 11.07 2.95
N ASP A 73 11.06 10.61 3.75
CA ASP A 73 12.43 10.36 3.31
C ASP A 73 12.56 9.08 2.48
N ARG A 74 11.52 8.24 2.46
CA ARG A 74 11.50 6.98 1.71
C ARG A 74 11.31 7.26 0.22
N LYS A 75 12.44 7.41 -0.48
CA LYS A 75 12.50 7.77 -1.91
C LYS A 75 11.81 6.73 -2.80
N ILE A 76 10.94 7.22 -3.69
CA ILE A 76 10.43 6.45 -4.82
C ILE A 76 11.20 6.88 -6.06
N VAL A 77 11.82 5.92 -6.72
CA VAL A 77 12.70 6.15 -7.86
C VAL A 77 12.03 5.56 -9.10
N THR A 78 11.58 6.42 -10.01
CA THR A 78 10.94 5.98 -11.26
C THR A 78 11.98 5.38 -12.21
N LEU A 79 11.65 4.20 -12.73
CA LEU A 79 12.43 3.47 -13.70
C LEU A 79 12.08 3.91 -15.12
N ARG A 80 13.08 3.98 -15.99
CA ARG A 80 12.92 4.16 -17.43
C ARG A 80 12.65 2.83 -18.13
N SER A 81 13.41 1.79 -17.78
CA SER A 81 13.26 0.44 -18.32
C SER A 81 13.89 -0.59 -17.37
N LEU A 82 13.71 -1.87 -17.68
CA LEU A 82 14.33 -2.99 -16.97
C LEU A 82 15.18 -3.80 -17.95
N ALA A 83 16.32 -4.28 -17.47
CA ALA A 83 17.13 -5.29 -18.13
C ALA A 83 17.08 -6.58 -17.29
N PHE A 84 16.83 -7.71 -17.94
CA PHE A 84 16.76 -9.01 -17.30
C PHE A 84 18.06 -9.76 -17.56
N GLU A 85 18.98 -9.67 -16.60
CA GLU A 85 20.28 -10.32 -16.67
C GLU A 85 20.24 -11.65 -15.93
N GLU A 86 21.15 -12.56 -16.27
CA GLU A 86 21.23 -13.88 -15.62
C GLU A 86 21.47 -13.75 -14.11
N GLN A 87 22.34 -12.82 -13.71
CA GLN A 87 22.77 -12.64 -12.32
C GLN A 87 21.91 -11.62 -11.54
N GLY A 88 21.03 -10.87 -12.21
CA GLY A 88 20.23 -9.86 -11.52
C GLY A 88 19.26 -9.07 -12.40
N LEU A 89 18.54 -8.18 -11.73
CA LEU A 89 17.64 -7.21 -12.31
C LEU A 89 18.40 -5.89 -12.57
N GLY A 90 18.61 -5.55 -13.84
CA GLY A 90 19.14 -4.26 -14.25
C GLY A 90 18.05 -3.19 -14.20
N LEU A 91 18.23 -2.19 -13.34
CA LEU A 91 17.36 -1.03 -13.17
C LEU A 91 17.90 0.14 -14.00
N GLN A 92 17.18 0.55 -15.03
CA GLN A 92 17.54 1.71 -15.83
C GLN A 92 16.86 2.96 -15.29
N LEU A 93 17.66 3.90 -14.79
CA LEU A 93 17.22 5.20 -14.30
C LEU A 93 17.56 6.27 -15.35
N GLN A 94 17.06 7.50 -15.16
CA GLN A 94 17.31 8.58 -16.12
C GLN A 94 18.80 8.83 -16.42
N ALA A 95 19.66 8.75 -15.41
CA ALA A 95 21.08 9.08 -15.54
C ALA A 95 22.03 7.94 -15.15
N ARG A 96 21.51 6.79 -14.71
CA ARG A 96 22.30 5.70 -14.13
C ARG A 96 21.68 4.35 -14.44
N SER A 97 22.52 3.33 -14.50
CA SER A 97 22.09 1.93 -14.51
C SER A 97 22.61 1.27 -13.24
N MET A 98 21.83 0.34 -12.68
CA MET A 98 22.22 -0.39 -11.49
C MET A 98 21.67 -1.81 -11.56
N THR A 99 22.52 -2.81 -11.39
CA THR A 99 22.10 -4.21 -11.31
C THR A 99 21.89 -4.60 -9.84
N ILE A 100 20.73 -5.20 -9.55
CA ILE A 100 20.38 -5.70 -8.23
C ILE A 100 20.24 -7.23 -8.31
N PRO A 101 20.83 -7.99 -7.38
CA PRO A 101 20.65 -9.45 -7.35
C PRO A 101 19.17 -9.83 -7.24
N TRP A 102 18.74 -10.88 -7.94
CA TRP A 102 17.36 -11.37 -7.88
C TRP A 102 16.89 -11.63 -6.44
N GLY A 103 17.75 -12.24 -5.63
CA GLY A 103 17.48 -12.52 -4.22
C GLY A 103 17.35 -11.28 -3.32
N ALA A 104 17.69 -10.09 -3.80
CA ALA A 104 17.49 -8.84 -3.05
C ALA A 104 16.09 -8.24 -3.26
N VAL A 105 15.32 -8.72 -4.24
CA VAL A 105 13.91 -8.34 -4.42
C VAL A 105 13.09 -8.95 -3.28
N LEU A 106 12.25 -8.13 -2.66
CA LEU A 106 11.44 -8.54 -1.51
C LEU A 106 10.02 -8.88 -1.93
N VAL A 107 9.32 -7.91 -2.52
CA VAL A 107 7.91 -8.00 -2.89
C VAL A 107 7.64 -7.00 -3.99
N LEU A 108 6.69 -7.35 -4.84
CA LEU A 108 6.15 -6.48 -5.87
C LEU A 108 4.76 -6.00 -5.46
N VAL A 109 4.46 -4.73 -5.65
CA VAL A 109 3.13 -4.18 -5.37
C VAL A 109 2.62 -3.45 -6.59
N GLN A 110 1.54 -3.93 -7.20
CA GLN A 110 0.90 -3.31 -8.35
C GLN A 110 -0.35 -2.56 -7.92
N GLY A 111 -0.58 -1.36 -8.45
CA GLY A 111 -1.81 -0.62 -8.14
C GLY A 111 -1.95 0.66 -8.94
N GLN A 112 -2.90 1.49 -8.53
CA GLN A 112 -3.16 2.77 -9.18
C GLN A 112 -2.70 3.93 -8.31
N VAL A 113 -1.83 4.77 -8.86
CA VAL A 113 -1.38 6.02 -8.25
C VAL A 113 -2.31 7.13 -8.69
N SER A 114 -2.95 7.81 -7.74
CA SER A 114 -3.73 9.02 -8.01
C SER A 114 -2.86 10.26 -7.78
N VAL A 115 -2.72 11.11 -8.81
CA VAL A 115 -2.02 12.39 -8.72
C VAL A 115 -3.06 13.50 -8.68
N GLY A 116 -3.09 14.25 -7.59
CA GLY A 116 -4.02 15.37 -7.40
C GLY A 116 -5.47 14.92 -7.14
N ALA A 117 -5.86 14.87 -5.87
CA ALA A 117 -7.17 15.26 -5.34
C ALA A 117 -7.32 14.74 -3.91
N ASP A 118 -7.65 15.66 -3.01
CA ASP A 118 -8.22 15.43 -1.68
C ASP A 118 -9.69 14.99 -1.84
N PRO A 119 -10.12 13.78 -1.49
CA PRO A 119 -11.54 13.51 -1.24
C PRO A 119 -11.87 13.90 0.20
N ALA A 120 -11.57 15.14 0.58
CA ALA A 120 -11.74 15.65 1.93
C ALA A 120 -13.07 16.40 2.09
N ARG A 121 -14.21 15.73 1.88
CA ARG A 121 -15.49 16.16 2.48
C ARG A 121 -16.40 14.98 2.84
N SER A 122 -16.04 14.22 3.86
CA SER A 122 -17.05 13.71 4.79
C SER A 122 -16.46 13.68 6.19
N ARG A 123 -17.01 14.53 7.07
CA ARG A 123 -16.70 14.56 8.51
C ARG A 123 -17.50 13.44 9.15
N SER A 124 -16.86 12.52 9.86
CA SER A 124 -17.57 11.77 10.89
C SER A 124 -16.62 11.42 12.03
N SER A 125 -16.78 12.16 13.12
CA SER A 125 -16.09 11.99 14.39
C SER A 125 -16.82 10.91 15.18
N SER A 126 -16.24 9.71 15.36
CA SER A 126 -16.71 8.77 16.38
C SER A 126 -15.64 7.73 16.75
N SER A 127 -15.28 7.74 18.03
CA SER A 127 -14.39 6.80 18.71
C SER A 127 -15.18 5.55 19.13
N SER A 128 -15.34 4.58 18.22
CA SER A 128 -15.63 3.18 18.56
C SER A 128 -15.38 2.31 17.35
N LEU A 129 -15.09 1.02 17.57
CA LEU A 129 -14.98 -0.01 16.54
C LEU A 129 -16.25 -0.07 15.69
N ARG A 130 -16.30 0.69 14.61
CA ARG A 130 -17.31 0.54 13.55
C ARG A 130 -16.60 0.45 12.21
N ALA A 131 -16.93 -0.59 11.46
CA ALA A 131 -16.82 -0.51 10.03
C ALA A 131 -17.71 0.64 9.56
N ILE A 132 -17.10 1.65 8.95
CA ILE A 132 -17.80 2.81 8.40
C ILE A 132 -18.63 2.28 7.23
N ASN A 133 -19.94 2.16 7.42
CA ASN A 133 -20.88 1.96 6.34
C ASN A 133 -21.05 3.31 5.64
N PRO A 134 -20.69 3.45 4.35
CA PRO A 134 -21.04 4.66 3.62
C PRO A 134 -22.56 4.76 3.56
N SER A 135 -23.10 5.92 3.90
CA SER A 135 -24.53 6.21 3.77
C SER A 135 -24.96 6.14 2.29
N ALA A 136 -26.26 5.95 2.01
CA ALA A 136 -26.77 5.96 0.65
C ALA A 136 -26.44 7.27 -0.09
N ALA A 137 -26.40 8.41 0.62
CA ALA A 137 -25.96 9.70 0.10
C ALA A 137 -24.44 9.77 -0.16
N GLU A 138 -23.63 9.02 0.59
CA GLU A 138 -22.19 8.84 0.29
C GLU A 138 -21.98 7.94 -0.93
N LEU A 139 -22.80 6.90 -1.12
CA LEU A 139 -22.78 6.07 -2.33
C LEU A 139 -23.27 6.81 -3.58
N GLU A 140 -24.26 7.71 -3.44
CA GLU A 140 -24.72 8.59 -4.53
C GLU A 140 -23.71 9.68 -4.85
N SER A 141 -23.13 10.35 -3.85
CA SER A 141 -22.03 11.30 -4.08
C SER A 141 -20.73 10.63 -4.56
N PHE A 142 -20.50 9.33 -4.29
CA PHE A 142 -19.42 8.53 -4.90
C PHE A 142 -19.69 8.18 -6.38
N ARG A 143 -20.96 8.04 -6.75
CA ARG A 143 -21.38 7.83 -8.15
C ARG A 143 -21.39 9.13 -8.95
N GLU A 144 -21.73 10.26 -8.31
CA GLU A 144 -21.79 11.59 -8.93
C GLU A 144 -20.43 12.33 -8.95
N SER A 145 -19.51 12.04 -8.01
CA SER A 145 -18.15 12.61 -8.04
C SER A 145 -17.23 12.01 -9.11
N LEU A 146 -17.71 11.02 -9.86
CA LEU A 146 -17.08 10.51 -11.08
C LEU A 146 -17.50 11.36 -12.28
N SER A 147 -17.22 12.67 -12.22
CA SER A 147 -17.18 13.47 -13.44
C SER A 147 -15.98 12.99 -14.30
N PRO A 148 -16.17 12.69 -15.60
CA PRO A 148 -15.07 12.32 -16.48
C PRO A 148 -14.25 13.58 -16.81
N GLY A 149 -13.28 13.88 -15.94
CA GLY A 149 -12.30 14.94 -16.15
C GLY A 149 -11.60 15.33 -14.84
N GLN A 150 -10.27 15.20 -14.79
CA GLN A 150 -9.36 15.65 -13.70
C GLN A 150 -9.03 14.69 -12.55
N ILE A 151 -8.93 13.38 -12.77
CA ILE A 151 -8.11 12.51 -11.90
C ILE A 151 -6.99 11.93 -12.76
N ASP A 152 -5.77 12.48 -12.64
CA ASP A 152 -4.57 11.91 -13.26
C ASP A 152 -4.14 10.67 -12.46
N ALA A 153 -4.87 9.57 -12.65
CA ALA A 153 -4.55 8.31 -12.03
C ALA A 153 -3.93 7.35 -13.04
N TYR A 154 -2.81 6.74 -12.67
CA TYR A 154 -2.04 5.85 -13.54
C TYR A 154 -1.69 4.53 -12.85
N LEU A 155 -1.43 3.49 -13.63
CA LEU A 155 -1.00 2.20 -13.10
C LEU A 155 0.49 2.21 -12.80
N ALA A 156 0.88 1.64 -11.68
CA ALA A 156 2.27 1.50 -11.27
C ALA A 156 2.54 0.11 -10.70
N LEU A 157 3.81 -0.29 -10.81
CA LEU A 157 4.37 -1.44 -10.11
C LEU A 157 5.56 -0.96 -9.29
N ASP A 158 5.46 -1.12 -7.98
CA ASP A 158 6.53 -0.85 -7.02
C ASP A 158 7.31 -2.13 -6.73
N ILE A 159 8.63 -2.03 -6.85
CA ILE A 159 9.59 -3.08 -6.55
C ILE A 159 10.26 -2.70 -5.23
N HIS A 160 10.05 -3.52 -4.21
CA HIS A 160 10.70 -3.35 -2.91
C HIS A 160 11.87 -4.30 -2.77
N PHE A 161 12.86 -3.87 -2.01
CA PHE A 161 14.08 -4.62 -1.77
C PHE A 161 14.23 -4.95 -0.28
N ILE A 162 15.03 -5.97 0.01
CA ILE A 162 15.29 -6.43 1.38
C ILE A 162 16.10 -5.40 2.16
N THR A 163 17.17 -4.89 1.55
CA THR A 163 18.27 -4.19 2.26
C THR A 163 18.22 -2.68 2.15
N VAL A 164 17.39 -2.14 1.27
CA VAL A 164 17.32 -0.69 1.02
C VAL A 164 15.92 -0.14 1.24
N PRO A 165 15.81 1.07 1.80
CA PRO A 165 14.51 1.66 2.10
C PRO A 165 13.85 2.28 0.85
N TRP A 166 14.58 2.65 -0.20
CA TRP A 166 13.96 3.25 -1.39
C TRP A 166 13.18 2.22 -2.24
N VAL A 167 12.25 2.70 -3.06
CA VAL A 167 11.36 1.87 -3.90
C VAL A 167 11.63 2.16 -5.38
N ALA A 168 11.78 1.12 -6.19
CA ALA A 168 11.83 1.26 -7.64
C ALA A 168 10.40 1.24 -8.21
N ARG A 169 10.01 2.23 -9.00
CA ARG A 169 8.67 2.32 -9.58
C ARG A 169 8.70 2.19 -11.09
N VAL A 170 7.94 1.23 -11.61
CA VAL A 170 7.52 1.18 -13.02
C VAL A 170 6.27 2.07 -13.15
N ASP A 171 6.42 3.30 -13.64
CA ASP A 171 5.30 4.18 -13.98
C ASP A 171 4.85 3.87 -15.40
N ALA A 172 3.64 3.33 -15.55
CA ALA A 172 3.15 2.85 -16.83
C ALA A 172 2.98 3.94 -17.92
N ARG A 173 3.07 5.23 -17.56
CA ARG A 173 3.03 6.35 -18.51
C ARG A 173 4.38 6.64 -19.16
N SER A 174 5.47 6.32 -18.49
CA SER A 174 6.83 6.73 -18.90
C SER A 174 7.81 5.57 -19.05
N PHE A 175 7.45 4.37 -18.57
CA PHE A 175 8.27 3.18 -18.67
C PHE A 175 8.29 2.61 -20.09
N ASP A 176 9.47 2.24 -20.55
CA ASP A 176 9.69 1.55 -21.81
C ASP A 176 9.42 0.05 -21.68
N PHE A 177 8.28 -0.38 -22.21
CA PHE A 177 7.86 -1.77 -22.26
C PHE A 177 8.33 -2.52 -23.53
N GLY A 178 9.35 -2.02 -24.25
CA GLY A 178 9.80 -2.60 -25.53
C GLY A 178 10.08 -4.10 -25.54
N GLY A 179 10.35 -4.71 -24.36
CA GLY A 179 10.56 -6.16 -24.20
C GLY A 179 9.32 -6.99 -23.83
N PHE A 180 8.14 -6.39 -23.67
CA PHE A 180 6.93 -7.08 -23.19
C PHE A 180 5.81 -7.13 -24.24
N VAL A 181 5.22 -8.31 -24.37
CA VAL A 181 4.08 -8.56 -25.26
C VAL A 181 2.79 -8.03 -24.63
N GLY A 182 1.94 -7.40 -25.43
CA GLY A 182 0.63 -6.89 -25.01
C GLY A 182 0.12 -5.78 -25.92
N THR A 183 -1.19 -5.66 -26.07
CA THR A 183 -1.82 -4.61 -26.90
C THR A 183 -2.12 -3.36 -26.10
N SER A 184 -2.25 -3.47 -24.78
CA SER A 184 -2.46 -2.35 -23.86
C SER A 184 -1.32 -2.20 -22.85
N THR A 185 -1.18 -0.99 -22.30
CA THR A 185 -0.23 -0.70 -21.22
C THR A 185 -0.46 -1.56 -19.98
N LEU A 186 -1.73 -1.87 -19.65
CA LEU A 186 -2.06 -2.77 -18.54
C LEU A 186 -1.51 -4.17 -18.77
N GLN A 187 -1.75 -4.76 -19.95
CA GLN A 187 -1.24 -6.09 -20.29
C GLN A 187 0.29 -6.15 -20.26
N LYS A 188 0.96 -5.08 -20.73
CA LYS A 188 2.43 -4.99 -20.69
C LYS A 188 2.95 -4.88 -19.26
N LEU A 189 2.25 -4.13 -18.39
CA LEU A 189 2.58 -4.05 -16.97
C LEU A 189 2.38 -5.40 -16.26
N GLU A 190 1.29 -6.12 -16.57
CA GLU A 190 1.01 -7.46 -16.05
C GLU A 190 2.06 -8.47 -16.53
N ALA A 191 2.44 -8.44 -17.80
CA ALA A 191 3.51 -9.28 -18.34
C ALA A 191 4.86 -8.97 -17.67
N CYS A 192 5.16 -7.69 -17.42
CA CYS A 192 6.34 -7.26 -16.68
C CYS A 192 6.33 -7.78 -15.24
N ALA A 193 5.22 -7.61 -14.53
CA ALA A 193 5.06 -8.10 -13.17
C ALA A 193 5.19 -9.63 -13.10
N ALA A 194 4.55 -10.37 -14.02
CA ALA A 194 4.64 -11.83 -14.10
C ALA A 194 6.08 -12.30 -14.31
N HIS A 195 6.83 -11.64 -15.21
CA HIS A 195 8.22 -12.00 -15.45
C HIS A 195 9.13 -11.73 -14.24
N LEU A 196 8.88 -10.63 -13.51
CA LEU A 196 9.58 -10.33 -12.26
C LEU A 196 9.26 -11.35 -11.16
N VAL A 197 8.00 -11.75 -11.01
CA VAL A 197 7.57 -12.81 -10.06
C VAL A 197 8.28 -14.11 -10.36
N GLU A 198 8.28 -14.52 -11.63
CA GLU A 198 8.90 -15.77 -12.08
C GLU A 198 10.41 -15.78 -11.79
N ARG A 199 11.12 -14.71 -12.14
CA ARG A 199 12.58 -14.62 -12.00
C ARG A 199 13.05 -14.42 -10.57
N ALA A 200 12.36 -13.59 -9.79
CA ALA A 200 12.77 -13.26 -8.43
C ALA A 200 12.19 -14.24 -7.38
N HIS A 201 11.24 -15.10 -7.76
CA HIS A 201 10.48 -15.96 -6.84
C HIS A 201 9.88 -15.16 -5.66
N VAL A 202 9.33 -13.99 -5.97
CA VAL A 202 8.68 -13.11 -5.00
C VAL A 202 7.20 -12.99 -5.28
N ARG A 203 6.45 -12.60 -4.25
CA ARG A 203 5.01 -12.38 -4.37
C ARG A 203 4.70 -11.06 -5.10
N LEU A 204 3.62 -11.08 -5.86
CA LEU A 204 2.96 -9.88 -6.36
C LEU A 204 1.72 -9.60 -5.51
N ASP A 205 1.68 -8.43 -4.89
CA ASP A 205 0.53 -7.92 -4.18
C ASP A 205 -0.21 -6.88 -5.04
N HIS A 206 -1.54 -6.91 -5.01
CA HIS A 206 -2.36 -5.95 -5.71
C HIS A 206 -2.92 -4.92 -4.72
N GLY A 207 -2.41 -3.69 -4.81
CA GLY A 207 -2.99 -2.52 -4.17
C GLY A 207 -4.42 -2.29 -4.66
N SER A 208 -5.37 -2.89 -3.96
CA SER A 208 -6.77 -2.82 -4.34
C SER A 208 -7.34 -1.43 -4.03
N ARG A 209 -8.13 -0.87 -4.96
CA ARG A 209 -9.02 0.30 -4.74
C ARG A 209 -9.93 0.13 -3.52
N THR A 210 -10.11 -1.09 -3.05
CA THR A 210 -11.02 -1.51 -1.97
C THR A 210 -10.34 -1.71 -0.62
N SER A 211 -9.01 -1.56 -0.52
CA SER A 211 -8.31 -1.72 0.74
C SER A 211 -8.60 -0.52 1.65
N SER A 212 -8.91 -0.80 2.93
CA SER A 212 -9.12 0.17 4.02
C SER A 212 -7.97 1.16 4.24
N VAL A 213 -6.85 0.99 3.52
CA VAL A 213 -5.70 1.89 3.50
C VAL A 213 -6.02 3.23 2.81
N ASN A 214 -6.96 3.26 1.86
CA ASN A 214 -7.38 4.51 1.21
C ASN A 214 -8.03 5.50 2.19
N ALA A 215 -8.63 5.01 3.27
CA ALA A 215 -9.17 5.84 4.36
C ALA A 215 -8.12 6.11 5.47
N PHE A 216 -6.99 5.40 5.46
CA PHE A 216 -5.94 5.46 6.48
C PHE A 216 -4.93 6.60 6.20
N THR A 217 -4.49 6.76 4.95
CA THR A 217 -3.53 7.80 4.54
C THR A 217 -4.03 9.22 4.75
N ASP A 218 -5.35 9.40 4.65
CA ASP A 218 -6.00 10.70 4.71
C ASP A 218 -6.19 11.23 6.15
N HIS A 219 -5.97 10.39 7.17
CA HIS A 219 -6.19 10.75 8.58
C HIS A 219 -4.91 10.88 9.41
N ALA A 220 -3.87 10.09 9.14
CA ALA A 220 -2.59 10.21 9.84
C ALA A 220 -1.84 11.51 9.48
N SER A 221 -2.03 12.04 8.27
CA SER A 221 -1.59 13.39 7.88
C SER A 221 -2.18 14.50 8.76
N ARG A 222 -3.42 14.34 9.24
CA ARG A 222 -4.10 15.34 10.09
C ARG A 222 -3.76 15.26 11.58
N ALA A 223 -3.36 14.09 12.08
CA ALA A 223 -3.03 13.90 13.49
C ALA A 223 -1.77 14.66 13.94
N ARG A 224 -0.93 15.14 13.02
CA ARG A 224 0.26 15.97 13.32
C ARG A 224 -0.05 17.44 13.62
N VAL A 225 -1.29 17.92 13.50
CA VAL A 225 -1.61 19.36 13.60
C VAL A 225 -1.93 19.86 15.02
N MET A 226 -2.00 19.00 16.05
CA MET A 226 -2.33 19.45 17.41
C MET A 226 -1.14 19.34 18.38
N THR A 227 -0.16 20.23 18.23
CA THR A 227 0.69 20.64 19.37
C THR A 227 0.55 22.15 19.56
N PRO A 228 0.07 22.64 20.73
CA PRO A 228 0.01 24.06 21.01
C PRO A 228 1.38 24.53 21.48
N HIS A 229 2.14 25.22 20.63
CA HIS A 229 3.31 25.99 21.06
C HIS A 229 2.92 27.46 21.28
N PRO A 230 3.35 28.11 22.38
CA PRO A 230 3.07 29.52 22.60
C PRO A 230 3.91 30.37 21.66
N SER A 231 3.22 31.31 21.05
CA SER A 231 3.63 32.30 20.06
C SER A 231 4.68 33.28 20.57
N TYR A 232 5.80 33.44 19.85
CA TYR A 232 6.48 34.72 19.61
C TYR A 232 7.27 34.69 18.29
N ALA A 233 7.13 35.76 17.51
CA ALA A 233 7.80 36.16 16.25
C ALA A 233 7.23 35.64 14.90
N SER A 234 6.82 36.62 14.08
CA SER A 234 6.39 36.57 12.66
C SER A 234 7.45 37.28 11.79
N PRO A 235 7.34 37.35 10.43
CA PRO A 235 6.76 36.44 9.43
C PRO A 235 7.76 36.12 8.27
N ALA A 236 7.34 35.23 7.37
CA ALA A 236 7.96 34.85 6.08
C ALA A 236 8.92 33.64 6.11
N SER A 237 8.68 32.71 5.17
CA SER A 237 9.43 31.48 4.92
C SER A 237 9.09 30.27 5.81
N ARG A 238 7.88 29.73 5.65
CA ARG A 238 7.52 28.29 5.83
C ARG A 238 6.08 28.07 5.39
N ARG A 239 5.84 28.16 4.08
CA ARG A 239 4.66 27.59 3.42
C ARG A 239 5.17 26.90 2.15
N MET A 240 5.83 25.76 2.32
CA MET A 240 6.09 24.82 1.23
C MET A 240 5.83 23.41 1.75
N GLY A 241 4.83 22.76 1.15
CA GLY A 241 4.76 21.32 0.99
C GLY A 241 4.39 20.48 2.21
N GLU A 242 3.11 20.45 2.58
CA GLU A 242 2.53 19.13 2.86
C GLU A 242 2.43 18.43 1.49
N GLU A 243 3.51 17.77 1.04
CA GLU A 243 3.45 16.90 -0.13
C GLU A 243 2.50 15.75 0.22
N GLN A 244 1.29 15.80 -0.36
CA GLN A 244 0.32 14.73 -0.26
C GLN A 244 0.97 13.45 -0.78
N THR A 245 1.29 12.52 0.12
CA THR A 245 1.81 11.21 -0.27
C THR A 245 0.69 10.46 -1.01
N PRO A 246 0.90 10.02 -2.26
CA PRO A 246 -0.09 9.25 -3.00
C PRO A 246 -0.53 8.01 -2.20
N ARG A 247 -1.83 7.71 -2.19
CA ARG A 247 -2.40 6.63 -1.36
C ARG A 247 -1.78 5.25 -1.62
N PHE A 248 -1.48 4.97 -2.89
CA PHE A 248 -0.80 3.75 -3.30
C PHE A 248 0.57 3.59 -2.64
N ASP A 249 1.33 4.68 -2.50
CA ASP A 249 2.68 4.68 -1.97
C ASP A 249 2.67 4.21 -0.51
N ALA A 250 1.71 4.66 0.29
CA ALA A 250 1.56 4.22 1.67
C ALA A 250 1.22 2.72 1.76
N TYR A 251 0.25 2.24 0.96
CA TYR A 251 -0.09 0.81 0.90
C TYR A 251 1.15 -0.04 0.56
N SER A 252 1.81 0.35 -0.54
CA SER A 252 3.01 -0.29 -1.05
C SER A 252 4.11 -0.38 0.03
N ARG A 253 4.33 0.70 0.79
CA ARG A 253 5.29 0.74 1.90
C ARG A 253 4.90 -0.18 3.06
N LEU A 254 3.62 -0.22 3.44
CA LEU A 254 3.12 -1.07 4.52
C LEU A 254 3.25 -2.55 4.19
N VAL A 255 2.93 -2.95 2.95
CA VAL A 255 3.09 -4.34 2.48
C VAL A 255 4.55 -4.77 2.53
N ALA A 256 5.45 -3.92 2.05
CA ALA A 256 6.88 -4.21 2.08
C ALA A 256 7.41 -4.37 3.50
N GLU A 257 6.94 -3.55 4.43
CA GLU A 257 7.35 -3.68 5.84
C GLU A 257 6.79 -4.94 6.49
N ALA A 258 5.52 -5.27 6.22
CA ALA A 258 4.93 -6.51 6.69
C ALA A 258 5.66 -7.75 6.16
N GLU A 259 6.09 -7.73 4.89
CA GLU A 259 6.92 -8.80 4.33
C GLU A 259 8.29 -8.88 5.00
N ARG A 260 8.98 -7.76 5.25
CA ARG A 260 10.27 -7.78 5.97
C ARG A 260 10.16 -8.41 7.35
N GLN A 261 9.17 -7.98 8.14
CA GLN A 261 8.96 -8.49 9.50
C GLN A 261 8.69 -9.99 9.49
N THR A 262 7.89 -10.48 8.55
CA THR A 262 7.51 -11.89 8.52
C THR A 262 8.54 -12.80 7.87
N ARG A 263 9.36 -12.32 6.92
CA ARG A 263 10.48 -13.09 6.36
C ARG A 263 11.55 -13.40 7.40
N THR A 264 11.82 -12.43 8.28
CA THR A 264 12.82 -12.57 9.36
C THR A 264 12.44 -13.68 10.34
N VAL A 265 11.15 -13.89 10.57
CA VAL A 265 10.61 -14.91 11.47
C VAL A 265 10.73 -16.33 10.88
N THR A 266 10.73 -16.49 9.56
CA THR A 266 10.83 -17.81 8.90
C THR A 266 12.28 -18.30 8.76
N SER A 267 13.27 -17.43 8.97
CA SER A 267 14.70 -17.73 8.85
C SER A 267 15.43 -18.00 10.18
N ALA A 268 14.70 -18.04 11.29
CA ALA A 268 15.18 -18.37 12.64
C ALA A 268 14.60 -19.73 13.09
#